data_AF-A0A7V9ZMD1-F1
#
_entry.id   AF-A0A7V9ZMD1-F1
#
_cell.length_a   1.000
_cell.length_b   1.000
_cell.length_c   1.000
_cell.angle_alpha   90.00
_cell.angle_beta   90.00
_cell.angle_gamma   90.00
#
_symmetry.space_group_name_H-M   'P 1'
#
loop_
_entity.id
_entity.type
_entity.pdbx_description
1 polymer ?
#
loop_
_entity_poly.entity_id
_entity_poly.type
_entity_poly.pdbx_seq_one_letter_code
_entity_poly.pdbx_strand_id
1 'polypeptide(L)' 'MEWLPAFARYLNAPQPIRISEEEGQKEKGPEAAYYGTKLRGASNAKARQSFNFQPRTFEWLL' A
#
# COMPACT_ATOMS: atom_id res chain seq x y z
N MET A 1 -2.18 6.87 2.32
CA MET A 1 -2.11 5.67 1.45
C MET A 1 -2.85 5.98 0.17
N GLU A 2 -2.14 6.53 -0.82
CA GLU A 2 -2.78 6.99 -2.08
C GLU A 2 -2.46 6.11 -3.28
N TRP A 3 -1.51 5.17 -3.14
CA TRP A 3 -1.03 4.35 -4.26
C TRP A 3 -2.12 3.40 -4.79
N LEU A 4 -2.90 2.76 -3.92
CA LEU A 4 -3.86 1.72 -4.35
C LEU A 4 -5.05 2.33 -5.13
N PRO A 5 -5.68 3.44 -4.70
CA PRO A 5 -6.65 4.13 -5.54
C PRO A 5 -6.08 4.68 -6.85
N ALA A 6 -4.84 5.18 -6.85
CA ALA A 6 -4.20 5.67 -8.07
C ALA A 6 -3.92 4.53 -9.06
N PHE A 7 -3.45 3.39 -8.56
CA PHE A 7 -3.24 2.18 -9.35
C PHE A 7 -4.54 1.61 -9.93
N ALA A 8 -5.63 1.61 -9.16
CA ALA A 8 -6.94 1.20 -9.66
C ALA A 8 -7.40 2.07 -10.84
N ARG A 9 -7.23 3.41 -10.76
CA ARG A 9 -7.54 4.31 -11.89
C ARG A 9 -6.67 4.03 -13.10
N TYR A 10 -5.37 3.86 -12.92
CA TYR A 10 -4.44 3.53 -14.00
C TYR A 10 -4.85 2.26 -14.76
N LEU A 11 -5.39 1.25 -14.05
CA LEU A 11 -5.88 0.00 -14.65
C LEU A 11 -7.32 0.07 -15.18
N ASN A 12 -8.01 1.21 -15.10
CA ASN A 12 -9.46 1.31 -15.30
C ASN A 12 -10.26 0.29 -14.47
N ALA A 13 -9.79 -0.03 -13.26
CA ALA A 13 -10.43 -0.94 -12.34
C ALA A 13 -11.42 -0.23 -11.40
N PRO A 14 -12.39 -0.95 -10.80
CA PRO A 14 -13.25 -0.39 -9.76
C PRO A 14 -12.46 0.17 -8.57
N GLN A 15 -13.06 1.10 -7.84
CA GLN A 15 -12.47 1.65 -6.63
C GLN A 15 -12.24 0.54 -5.58
N PRO A 16 -11.09 0.54 -4.88
CA PRO A 16 -10.84 -0.42 -3.81
C PRO A 16 -11.88 -0.31 -2.70
N ILE A 17 -12.45 -1.44 -2.29
CA ILE A 17 -13.35 -1.52 -1.14
C ILE A 17 -12.56 -1.24 0.15
N ARG A 18 -13.19 -0.55 1.09
CA ARG A 18 -12.67 -0.35 2.45
C ARG A 18 -13.55 -1.11 3.43
N ILE A 19 -12.92 -1.88 4.30
CA ILE A 19 -13.56 -2.61 5.39
C ILE A 19 -12.88 -2.21 6.71
N SER A 20 -13.54 -2.48 7.84
CA SER A 20 -12.92 -2.24 9.15
C SER A 20 -11.82 -3.27 9.46
N GLU A 21 -10.98 -2.99 10.46
CA GLU A 21 -9.99 -3.96 10.93
C GLU A 21 -10.69 -5.20 11.52
N GLU A 22 -11.79 -5.03 12.26
CA GLU A 22 -12.56 -6.17 12.80
C GLU A 22 -13.16 -7.03 11.69
N GLU A 23 -13.73 -6.41 10.67
CA GLU A 23 -14.31 -7.11 9.52
C GLU A 23 -13.23 -7.85 8.72
N GLY A 24 -12.09 -7.20 8.48
CA GLY A 24 -10.93 -7.83 7.85
C GLY A 24 -10.41 -9.03 8.65
N GLN A 25 -10.35 -8.92 9.98
CA GLN A 25 -9.96 -10.05 10.83
C GLN A 25 -10.96 -11.20 10.76
N LYS A 26 -12.26 -10.90 10.79
CA LYS A 26 -13.33 -11.89 10.73
C LYS A 26 -13.35 -12.63 9.38
N GLU A 27 -13.18 -11.93 8.28
CA GLU A 27 -13.30 -12.50 6.93
C GLU A 27 -11.98 -13.08 6.38
N LYS A 28 -10.84 -12.52 6.76
CA LYS A 28 -9.53 -12.80 6.15
C LYS A 28 -8.47 -13.26 7.15
N GLY A 29 -8.81 -13.34 8.44
CA GLY A 29 -7.91 -13.79 9.50
C GLY A 29 -7.04 -12.67 10.09
N PRO A 30 -6.38 -12.94 11.23
CA PRO A 30 -5.58 -11.97 11.96
C PRO A 30 -4.35 -11.48 11.17
N GLU A 31 -3.78 -12.32 10.31
CA GLU A 31 -2.64 -11.95 9.46
C GLU A 31 -3.03 -10.84 8.47
N ALA A 32 -4.21 -10.91 7.87
CA ALA A 32 -4.68 -9.89 6.93
C ALA A 32 -4.81 -8.52 7.60
N ALA A 33 -5.36 -8.48 8.82
CA ALA A 33 -5.41 -7.26 9.63
C ALA A 33 -4.00 -6.74 9.95
N TYR A 34 -3.08 -7.63 10.35
CA TYR A 34 -1.70 -7.26 10.65
C TYR A 34 -0.97 -6.67 9.43
N TYR A 35 -0.99 -7.35 8.29
CA TYR A 35 -0.33 -6.89 7.06
C TYR A 35 -0.97 -5.62 6.50
N GLY A 36 -2.30 -5.47 6.65
CA GLY A 36 -3.04 -4.32 6.16
C GLY A 36 -2.87 -3.05 6.99
N THR A 37 -2.73 -3.16 8.32
CA THR A 37 -2.79 -1.99 9.22
C THR A 37 -1.55 -1.78 10.08
N LYS A 38 -0.82 -2.84 10.44
CA LYS A 38 0.27 -2.78 11.42
C LYS A 38 1.65 -2.86 10.77
N LEU A 39 1.82 -3.66 9.72
CA LEU A 39 3.11 -3.79 9.05
C LEU A 39 3.56 -2.45 8.47
N ARG A 40 4.76 -2.00 8.86
CA ARG A 40 5.38 -0.79 8.33
C ARG A 40 6.23 -1.13 7.12
N GLY A 41 6.09 -0.34 6.07
CA GLY A 41 6.99 -0.42 4.91
C GLY A 41 8.41 0.02 5.24
N ALA A 42 9.34 -0.27 4.33
CA ALA A 42 10.72 0.21 4.43
C ALA A 42 10.77 1.75 4.39
N SER A 43 11.76 2.32 5.08
CA SER A 43 11.96 3.78 5.09
C SER A 43 12.63 4.25 3.80
N ASN A 44 11.86 4.94 2.95
CA ASN A 44 12.38 5.59 1.75
C ASN A 44 13.47 6.62 2.07
N ALA A 45 13.33 7.34 3.19
CA ALA A 45 14.32 8.33 3.62
C ALA A 45 15.67 7.65 3.93
N LYS A 46 15.65 6.56 4.71
CA LYS A 46 16.85 5.77 5.01
C LYS A 46 17.45 5.17 3.74
N ALA A 47 16.62 4.63 2.85
CA ALA A 47 17.09 4.04 1.60
C ALA A 47 17.83 5.05 0.71
N ARG A 48 17.29 6.26 0.56
CA ARG A 48 17.94 7.35 -0.18
C ARG A 48 19.27 7.76 0.46
N GLN A 49 19.29 7.95 1.79
CA GLN A 49 20.48 8.40 2.51
C GLN A 49 21.61 7.36 2.53
N SER A 50 21.28 6.09 2.79
CA SER A 50 22.29 5.05 3.01
C SER A 50 22.76 4.35 1.73
N PHE A 51 21.92 4.31 0.69
CA PHE A 51 22.18 3.51 -0.51
C PHE A 51 22.13 4.31 -1.82
N ASN A 52 22.03 5.65 -1.74
CA ASN A 52 21.77 6.51 -2.91
C ASN A 52 20.61 5.97 -3.77
N PHE A 53 19.55 5.49 -3.10
CA PHE A 53 18.44 4.85 -3.78
C PHE A 53 17.65 5.88 -4.61
N GLN A 54 17.62 5.71 -5.93
CA GLN A 54 16.95 6.60 -6.89
C GLN A 54 15.89 5.83 -7.70
N PRO A 55 14.74 5.48 -7.10
CA PRO A 55 13.69 4.76 -7.81
C PRO A 55 13.05 5.66 -8.87
N ARG A 56 12.70 5.07 -10.01
CA ARG A 56 11.84 5.73 -11.00
C ARG A 56 10.44 5.92 -10.41
N THR A 57 9.80 7.04 -10.73
CA THR A 57 8.38 7.25 -10.43
C THR A 57 7.53 6.16 -11.09
N PHE A 58 6.56 5.63 -10.35
CA PHE A 58 5.60 4.68 -10.89
C PHE A 58 4.63 5.36 -11.85
N GLU A 59 4.30 4.71 -12.97
CA GLU A 59 3.42 5.28 -13.99
C GLU A 59 2.03 5.62 -13.48
N TRP A 60 1.53 4.85 -12.50
CA TRP A 60 0.22 5.09 -11.88
C TRP A 60 0.22 6.21 -10.82
N LEU A 61 1.37 6.84 -10.55
CA LEU A 61 1.49 8.00 -9.67
C LEU A 61 1.74 9.31 -10.46
N LEU A 62 1.74 9.23 -11.80
CA LEU A 62 1.88 10.38 -12.69
C LEU A 62 0.53 11.06 -12.96
#